data_AF-J5I3D4-F1
#
_entry.id   AF-J5I3D4-F1
#
_cell.length_a   1.000
_cell.length_b   1.000
_cell.length_c   1.000
_cell.angle_alpha   90.00
_cell.angle_beta   90.00
_cell.angle_gamma   90.00
#
_symmetry.space_group_name_H-M   'P 1'
#
loop_
_entity.id
_entity.type
_entity.pdbx_description
1 polymer ?
#
loop_
_entity_poly.entity_id
_entity_poly.type
_entity_poly.pdbx_seq_one_letter_code
_entity_poly.pdbx_strand_id
1 'polypeptide(L)'
;MAEIDMTKPQPCNMFDVADGEAWAKELGKHMYDVVRDVIYMDQFFDCIERADEEALAEKLTNVITVCTSWLHALGYDEARRGELQKRINEKNKKRGCF
;
A
#
# COMPACT_ATOMS: atom_id res chain seq x y z
N MET A 1 -3.79 7.98 26.29
CA MET A 1 -3.76 7.91 24.81
C MET A 1 -4.51 6.65 24.43
N ALA A 2 -5.40 6.69 23.44
CA ALA A 2 -6.00 5.46 22.93
C ALA A 2 -4.89 4.58 22.34
N GLU A 3 -5.00 3.27 22.54
CA GLU A 3 -4.09 2.29 21.96
C GLU A 3 -4.19 2.33 20.42
N ILE A 4 -3.06 2.30 19.73
CA ILE A 4 -3.03 2.32 18.26
C ILE A 4 -3.40 0.92 17.76
N ASP A 5 -4.37 0.85 16.85
CA ASP A 5 -4.80 -0.40 16.22
C ASP A 5 -3.77 -0.84 15.17
N MET A 6 -2.92 -1.78 15.54
CA MET A 6 -1.85 -2.33 14.70
C MET A 6 -2.36 -3.25 13.57
N THR A 7 -3.66 -3.57 13.54
CA THR A 7 -4.26 -4.36 12.45
C THR A 7 -4.65 -3.50 11.25
N LYS A 8 -4.54 -2.18 11.38
CA LYS A 8 -4.82 -1.21 10.32
C LYS A 8 -3.54 -0.59 9.78
N PRO A 9 -3.56 -0.12 8.52
CA PRO A 9 -2.46 0.67 7.99
C PRO A 9 -2.22 1.93 8.82
N GLN A 10 -1.05 1.99 9.44
CA GLN A 10 -0.57 3.15 10.19
C GLN A 10 0.41 3.97 9.33
N PRO A 11 0.35 5.31 9.40
CA PRO A 11 1.33 6.14 8.72
C PRO A 11 2.71 5.96 9.37
N CYS A 12 3.74 5.88 8.54
CA CYS A 12 5.13 5.81 8.96
C CYS A 12 5.79 7.18 8.72
N ASN A 13 6.46 7.70 9.74
CA ASN A 13 7.22 8.96 9.66
C ASN A 13 8.64 8.79 9.11
N MET A 14 9.03 7.57 8.71
CA MET A 14 10.32 7.31 8.05
C MET A 14 10.48 8.13 6.75
N PHE A 15 9.35 8.55 6.18
CA PHE A 15 9.26 9.37 4.98
C PHE A 15 8.96 10.83 5.33
N ASP A 16 9.68 11.41 6.29
CA ASP A 16 9.58 12.84 6.64
C ASP A 16 10.11 13.73 5.50
N VAL A 17 9.39 13.70 4.37
CA VAL A 17 9.76 14.36 3.12
C VAL A 17 8.68 15.38 2.76
N ALA A 18 9.14 16.61 2.58
CA ALA A 18 8.28 17.79 2.41
C ALA A 18 7.78 18.00 0.97
N ASP A 19 8.31 17.27 -0.01
CA ASP A 19 7.94 17.45 -1.42
C ASP A 19 7.28 16.20 -2.03
N GLY A 20 6.39 16.44 -2.99
CA GLY A 20 5.65 15.37 -3.67
C GLY A 20 6.51 14.52 -4.59
N GLU A 21 7.69 14.99 -5.01
CA GLU A 21 8.59 14.23 -5.87
C GLU A 21 9.21 13.06 -5.10
N ALA A 22 9.63 13.29 -3.86
CA ALA A 22 10.17 12.25 -3.00
C ALA A 22 9.14 11.18 -2.67
N TRP A 23 7.89 11.58 -2.38
CA TRP A 23 6.80 10.63 -2.19
C TRP A 23 6.54 9.78 -3.45
N ALA A 24 6.55 10.40 -4.62
CA ALA A 24 6.39 9.68 -5.89
C ALA A 24 7.55 8.71 -6.15
N LYS A 25 8.79 9.09 -5.83
CA LYS A 25 9.97 8.21 -5.94
C LYS A 25 9.88 7.01 -5.01
N GLU A 26 9.48 7.22 -3.75
CA GLU A 26 9.36 6.12 -2.78
C GLU A 26 8.25 5.15 -3.18
N LEU A 27 7.08 5.66 -3.57
CA LEU A 27 6.01 4.83 -4.13
C LEU A 27 6.49 4.07 -5.37
N GLY A 28 7.23 4.74 -6.26
CA GLY A 28 7.84 4.15 -7.46
C GLY A 28 8.77 2.98 -7.15
N LYS A 29 9.61 3.10 -6.12
CA LYS A 29 10.53 2.04 -5.66
C LYS A 29 9.76 0.80 -5.19
N HIS A 30 8.77 0.97 -4.32
CA HIS A 30 7.97 -0.16 -3.84
C HIS A 30 7.14 -0.81 -4.95
N MET A 31 6.59 -0.02 -5.88
CA MET A 31 5.90 -0.56 -7.06
C MET A 31 6.85 -1.34 -7.97
N TYR A 32 8.08 -0.87 -8.16
CA TYR A 32 9.08 -1.57 -8.97
C TYR A 32 9.41 -2.95 -8.39
N ASP A 33 9.59 -3.05 -7.06
CA ASP A 33 9.83 -4.33 -6.40
C ASP A 33 8.67 -5.31 -6.59
N VAL A 34 7.42 -4.85 -6.44
CA VAL A 34 6.22 -5.68 -6.71
C VAL A 34 6.18 -6.15 -8.16
N VAL A 35 6.40 -5.26 -9.12
CA VAL A 35 6.36 -5.60 -10.55
C VAL A 35 7.46 -6.61 -10.89
N ARG A 36 8.69 -6.40 -10.40
CA ARG A 36 9.81 -7.32 -10.62
C ARG A 36 9.49 -8.72 -10.10
N ASP A 37 8.97 -8.81 -8.89
CA ASP A 37 8.65 -10.08 -8.24
C ASP A 37 7.52 -10.82 -8.96
N VAL A 38 6.44 -10.12 -9.36
CA VAL A 38 5.34 -10.73 -10.14
C VAL A 38 5.83 -11.25 -11.49
N ILE A 39 6.70 -10.52 -12.19
CA ILE A 39 7.28 -10.98 -13.46
C ILE A 39 8.15 -12.22 -13.25
N TYR A 40 8.95 -12.25 -12.18
CA TYR A 40 9.73 -13.44 -11.81
C TYR A 40 8.82 -14.63 -11.53
N MET A 41 7.76 -14.43 -10.75
CA MET A 41 6.77 -15.47 -10.43
C MET A 41 6.07 -16.02 -11.67
N ASP A 42 5.70 -15.17 -12.62
CA ASP A 42 5.05 -15.59 -13.86
C ASP A 42 6.02 -16.38 -14.77
N GLN A 43 7.30 -15.98 -14.82
CA GLN A 43 8.32 -16.67 -15.62
C GLN A 43 8.75 -18.03 -15.05
N PHE A 44 8.69 -18.19 -13.73
CA PHE A 44 9.18 -19.37 -13.02
C PHE A 44 8.11 -19.98 -12.12
N PHE A 45 6.84 -20.00 -12.57
CA PHE A 45 5.69 -20.41 -11.75
C PHE A 45 5.86 -21.81 -11.12
N ASP A 46 6.54 -22.72 -11.84
CA ASP A 46 6.85 -24.10 -11.43
C ASP A 46 7.74 -24.16 -10.17
N CYS A 47 8.48 -23.09 -9.90
CA CYS A 47 9.48 -22.96 -8.84
C CYS A 47 9.02 -22.07 -7.68
N ILE A 48 7.80 -21.52 -7.73
CA ILE A 48 7.30 -20.59 -6.71
C ILE A 48 6.90 -21.34 -5.45
N GLU A 49 7.48 -20.90 -4.35
CA GLU A 49 7.21 -21.42 -3.02
C GLU A 49 6.29 -20.47 -2.25
N ARG A 50 5.68 -20.99 -1.19
CA ARG A 50 4.88 -20.18 -0.25
C ARG A 50 5.64 -18.96 0.29
N ALA A 51 6.96 -19.09 0.45
CA ALA A 51 7.80 -18.00 0.92
C ALA A 51 7.84 -16.82 -0.06
N ASP A 52 7.78 -17.09 -1.37
CA ASP A 52 7.73 -16.06 -2.40
C ASP A 52 6.39 -15.31 -2.36
N GLU A 53 5.27 -16.04 -2.22
CA GLU A 53 3.93 -15.44 -2.07
C GLU A 53 3.83 -14.57 -0.81
N GLU A 54 4.37 -15.04 0.32
CA GLU A 54 4.43 -14.29 1.58
C GLU A 54 5.29 -13.02 1.42
N ALA A 55 6.42 -13.10 0.72
CA ALA A 55 7.26 -11.93 0.43
C ALA A 55 6.58 -10.90 -0.49
N LEU A 56 5.82 -11.37 -1.49
CA LEU A 56 5.02 -10.48 -2.34
C LEU A 56 3.90 -9.80 -1.52
N ALA A 57 3.23 -10.54 -0.65
CA ALA A 57 2.20 -9.99 0.24
C ALA A 57 2.77 -8.89 1.14
N GLU A 58 3.95 -9.10 1.74
CA GLU A 58 4.64 -8.09 2.54
C GLU A 58 4.97 -6.83 1.70
N LYS A 59 5.48 -6.99 0.48
CA LYS A 59 5.79 -5.88 -0.42
C LYS A 59 4.54 -5.08 -0.81
N LEU A 60 3.42 -5.75 -1.09
CA LEU A 60 2.13 -5.10 -1.34
C LEU A 60 1.63 -4.35 -0.10
N THR A 61 1.78 -4.93 1.10
CA THR A 61 1.47 -4.23 2.35
C THR A 61 2.36 -3.00 2.56
N ASN A 62 3.64 -3.05 2.19
CA ASN A 62 4.51 -1.88 2.23
C ASN A 62 4.04 -0.76 1.28
N VAL A 63 3.53 -1.08 0.09
CA VAL A 63 2.87 -0.10 -0.78
C VAL A 63 1.67 0.56 -0.09
N ILE A 64 0.84 -0.22 0.62
CA ILE A 64 -0.28 0.32 1.41
C ILE A 64 0.24 1.28 2.49
N THR A 65 1.34 0.94 3.16
CA THR A 65 1.97 1.79 4.19
C THR A 65 2.47 3.11 3.61
N VAL A 66 3.14 3.10 2.45
CA VAL A 66 3.59 4.34 1.77
C VAL A 66 2.40 5.22 1.40
N CYS A 67 1.35 4.65 0.77
CA CYS A 67 0.13 5.38 0.43
C CYS A 67 -0.56 5.96 1.67
N THR A 68 -0.63 5.19 2.76
CA THR A 68 -1.21 5.63 4.04
C THR A 68 -0.42 6.79 4.63
N SER A 69 0.91 6.72 4.58
CA SER A 69 1.82 7.74 5.08
C SER A 69 1.69 9.04 4.27
N TRP A 70 1.63 8.92 2.93
CA TRP A 70 1.46 10.08 2.05
C TRP A 70 0.10 10.74 2.24
N LEU A 71 -0.99 9.96 2.32
CA LEU A 71 -2.33 10.49 2.64
C LEU A 71 -2.33 11.22 3.98
N HIS A 72 -1.65 10.68 4.99
CA HIS A 72 -1.50 11.33 6.29
C HIS A 72 -0.76 12.67 6.17
N ALA A 73 0.34 12.73 5.42
CA ALA A 73 1.07 13.97 5.13
C ALA A 73 0.19 15.02 4.40
N LEU A 74 -0.76 14.57 3.57
CA LEU A 74 -1.78 15.42 2.94
C LEU A 74 -2.93 15.85 3.90
N GLY A 75 -2.89 15.45 5.18
CA GLY A 75 -3.89 15.80 6.18
C GLY A 75 -5.11 14.85 6.23
N TYR A 76 -4.99 13.64 5.68
CA TYR A 76 -6.00 12.58 5.83
C TYR A 76 -5.65 11.70 7.03
N ASP A 77 -6.23 12.00 8.18
CA ASP A 77 -6.25 11.13 9.36
C ASP A 77 -6.96 9.78 9.08
N GLU A 78 -6.89 8.85 10.03
CA GLU A 78 -7.47 7.50 9.88
C GLU A 78 -8.96 7.54 9.53
N ALA A 79 -9.74 8.41 10.20
CA ALA A 79 -11.18 8.53 9.96
C ALA A 79 -11.47 9.03 8.53
N ARG A 80 -10.75 10.06 8.07
CA ARG A 80 -10.88 10.58 6.70
C ARG A 80 -10.47 9.55 5.65
N ARG A 81 -9.42 8.76 5.91
CA ARG A 81 -9.04 7.64 5.02
C ARG A 81 -10.14 6.58 4.96
N GLY A 82 -10.76 6.24 6.10
CA GLY A 82 -11.89 5.32 6.17
C GLY A 82 -13.11 5.79 5.36
N GLU A 83 -13.51 7.05 5.52
CA GLU A 83 -14.60 7.64 4.73
C GLU A 83 -14.30 7.71 3.23
N LEU A 84 -13.04 8.00 2.87
CA LEU A 84 -12.61 7.95 1.47
C LEU A 84 -12.66 6.50 0.92
N GLN A 85 -12.17 5.52 1.67
CA GLN A 85 -12.21 4.10 1.28
C GLN A 85 -13.65 3.63 1.05
N LYS A 86 -14.58 3.99 1.95
CA LYS A 86 -16.01 3.67 1.78
C LYS A 86 -16.55 4.22 0.46
N ARG A 87 -16.27 5.48 0.14
CA ARG A 87 -16.69 6.09 -1.15
C ARG A 87 -16.08 5.40 -2.37
N ILE A 88 -14.82 4.96 -2.29
CA ILE A 88 -14.18 4.20 -3.38
C ILE A 88 -14.82 2.81 -3.53
N ASN A 89 -15.06 2.10 -2.44
CA ASN A 89 -15.72 0.80 -2.44
C ASN A 89 -17.14 0.88 -3.02
N GLU A 90 -17.91 1.91 -2.67
CA GLU A 90 -19.23 2.15 -3.26
C GLU A 90 -19.16 2.38 -4.78
N LYS A 91 -18.12 3.09 -5.27
CA LYS A 91 -17.88 3.26 -6.72
C LYS A 91 -17.53 1.93 -7.39
N ASN A 92 -16.68 1.11 -6.77
CA ASN A 92 -16.31 -0.21 -7.29
C ASN A 92 -17.52 -1.16 -7.35
N LYS A 93 -18.36 -1.17 -6.31
CA LYS A 93 -19.63 -1.91 -6.30
C LYS A 93 -20.58 -1.48 -7.41
N LYS A 94 -20.72 -0.18 -7.66
CA LYS A 94 -21.53 0.34 -8.78
C LYS A 94 -21.00 -0.06 -10.16
N ARG A 95 -19.70 -0.33 -10.28
CA ARG A 95 -19.05 -0.80 -11.52
C ARG A 95 -19.12 -2.32 -11.70
N GLY A 96 -19.54 -3.07 -10.68
CA GLY A 96 -19.54 -4.54 -10.70
C GLY A 96 -18.16 -5.16 -10.43
N CYS A 97 -17.22 -4.43 -9.84
CA CYS A 97 -15.87 -4.89 -9.53
C CYS A 97 -15.65 -4.97 -8.01
N PHE A 98 -16.51 -5.70 -7.31
CA PHE A 98 -16.48 -5.85 -5.84
C PHE A 98 -16.56 -7.32 -5.45
#